data_AF-A0A9E5XRE7-F1
#
_entry.id   AF-A0A9E5XRE7-F1
#
_cell.length_a   1.000
_cell.length_b   1.000
_cell.length_c   1.000
_cell.angle_alpha   90.00
_cell.angle_beta   90.00
_cell.angle_gamma   90.00
#
_symmetry.space_group_name_H-M   'P 1'
#
loop_
_entity.id
_entity.type
_entity.pdbx_description
1 polymer ?
#
loop_
_entity_poly.entity_id
_entity_poly.type
_entity_poly.pdbx_seq_one_letter_code
_entity_poly.pdbx_strand_id
1 'polypeptide(L)'
;MTDLVVTVYYHPEDPHAREVLTWLEDLAPRYRARVVRMDLGQYPRLAHRLGTRVQVEVGRYRLAAPIDQRRLEVTLAAAREGQDFRAELLGHKAVASTKIPLGDRIFFWVSKHFLTGFLLFMGLFVTLPFLAPVLMHLGWEGPARAIYKAYSITCHQLAFRSWFLFGDQPAYPRAAAHVKGWRTFGEVTGLDEQDLWTARAYIGDEEVGYKVAICQRDIALWGMFFLFTLVYWLLKRRGRRIRPLKWYWWALAAVPIGLDGLSQLLSQIPGSFIPYRESTPFLRTLTGAIFGLATAWFMVPQMDESMDEAYRLLLKQYPSLAQRKHEGEGR
;
A
#
# COMPACT_ATOMS: atom_id res chain seq x y z
N MET A 1 4.56 -2.22 -39.91
CA MET A 1 3.27 -2.66 -39.32
C MET A 1 3.59 -3.71 -38.27
N THR A 2 3.09 -3.57 -37.04
CA THR A 2 3.34 -4.48 -35.92
C THR A 2 2.50 -5.75 -36.03
N ASP A 3 3.06 -6.90 -35.67
CA ASP A 3 2.31 -8.17 -35.59
C ASP A 3 1.33 -8.16 -34.42
N LEU A 4 0.16 -8.77 -34.63
CA LEU A 4 -0.87 -8.92 -33.60
C LEU A 4 -0.36 -9.90 -32.54
N VAL A 5 -0.18 -9.48 -31.28
CA VAL A 5 0.26 -10.41 -30.23
C VAL A 5 -0.95 -11.12 -29.63
N VAL A 6 -0.95 -12.44 -29.73
CA VAL A 6 -1.97 -13.33 -29.17
C VAL A 6 -1.36 -14.08 -28.00
N THR A 7 -1.86 -13.91 -26.79
CA THR A 7 -1.36 -14.65 -25.61
C THR A 7 -2.34 -15.76 -25.26
N VAL A 8 -1.85 -16.99 -25.23
CA VAL A 8 -2.62 -18.16 -24.79
C VAL A 8 -2.16 -18.57 -23.41
N TYR A 9 -3.06 -18.51 -22.46
CA TYR A 9 -2.87 -19.06 -21.13
C TYR A 9 -3.51 -20.44 -21.11
N TYR A 10 -2.73 -21.47 -20.85
CA TYR A 10 -3.22 -22.85 -20.85
C TYR A 10 -2.60 -23.65 -19.71
N HIS A 11 -3.33 -24.63 -19.20
CA HIS A 11 -2.78 -25.65 -18.30
C HIS A 11 -2.53 -26.93 -19.11
N PRO A 12 -1.44 -27.68 -18.89
CA PRO A 12 -1.12 -28.89 -19.68
C PRO A 12 -2.20 -29.99 -19.59
N GLU A 13 -2.94 -30.01 -18.48
CA GLU A 13 -4.03 -30.96 -18.22
C GLU A 13 -5.38 -30.52 -18.80
N ASP A 14 -5.49 -29.31 -19.38
CA ASP A 14 -6.73 -28.89 -20.04
C ASP A 14 -6.83 -29.52 -21.44
N PRO A 15 -7.78 -30.44 -21.68
CA PRO A 15 -7.94 -31.09 -22.98
C PRO A 15 -8.28 -30.07 -24.09
N HIS A 16 -8.98 -28.99 -23.75
CA HIS A 16 -9.38 -27.95 -24.71
C HIS A 16 -8.22 -27.07 -25.16
N ALA A 17 -7.12 -27.07 -24.41
CA ALA A 17 -5.95 -26.25 -24.72
C ALA A 17 -5.26 -26.68 -26.02
N ARG A 18 -5.19 -27.98 -26.30
CA ARG A 18 -4.54 -28.50 -27.50
C ARG A 18 -5.28 -28.05 -28.76
N GLU A 19 -6.60 -28.17 -28.78
CA GLU A 19 -7.44 -27.74 -29.90
C GLU A 19 -7.27 -26.25 -30.19
N VAL A 20 -7.33 -25.42 -29.14
CA VAL A 20 -7.14 -23.96 -29.26
C VAL A 20 -5.74 -23.60 -29.78
N LEU A 21 -4.70 -24.30 -29.32
CA LEU A 21 -3.34 -24.09 -29.82
C LEU A 21 -3.21 -24.46 -31.29
N THR A 22 -3.82 -25.57 -31.73
CA THR A 22 -3.83 -25.98 -33.14
C THR A 22 -4.58 -24.97 -34.02
N TRP A 23 -5.76 -24.50 -33.60
CA TRP A 23 -6.47 -23.46 -34.35
C TRP A 23 -5.65 -22.16 -34.45
N LEU A 24 -4.92 -21.81 -33.39
CA LEU A 24 -4.05 -20.63 -33.42
C LEU A 24 -2.83 -20.81 -34.32
N GLU A 25 -2.27 -22.01 -34.44
CA GLU A 25 -1.20 -22.29 -35.40
C GLU A 25 -1.68 -22.10 -36.85
N ASP A 26 -2.92 -22.50 -37.16
CA ASP A 26 -3.52 -22.34 -38.50
C ASP A 26 -3.96 -20.88 -38.79
N LEU A 27 -4.57 -20.21 -37.81
CA LEU A 27 -5.11 -18.86 -38.00
C LEU A 27 -4.04 -17.76 -37.87
N ALA A 28 -2.98 -17.97 -37.09
CA ALA A 28 -1.98 -16.93 -36.83
C ALA A 28 -1.31 -16.35 -38.09
N PRO A 29 -0.92 -17.16 -39.10
CA PRO A 29 -0.39 -16.64 -40.36
C PRO A 29 -1.37 -15.73 -41.11
N ARG A 30 -2.67 -16.07 -41.11
CA ARG A 30 -3.71 -15.31 -41.83
C ARG A 30 -3.88 -13.90 -41.27
N TYR A 31 -3.74 -13.72 -39.96
CA TYR A 31 -3.92 -12.43 -39.29
C TYR A 31 -2.60 -11.71 -38.97
N ARG A 32 -1.45 -12.24 -39.45
CA ARG A 32 -0.10 -11.80 -39.07
C ARG A 32 0.03 -11.67 -37.55
N ALA A 33 -0.35 -12.74 -36.86
CA ALA A 33 -0.36 -12.80 -35.42
C ALA A 33 0.85 -13.59 -34.90
N ARG A 34 1.47 -13.08 -33.83
CA ARG A 34 2.50 -13.79 -33.07
C ARG A 34 1.87 -14.40 -31.82
N VAL A 35 1.89 -15.73 -31.75
CA VAL A 35 1.33 -16.48 -30.61
C VAL A 35 2.37 -16.61 -29.50
N VAL A 36 2.04 -16.10 -28.32
CA VAL A 36 2.80 -16.25 -27.08
C VAL A 36 2.09 -17.29 -26.21
N ARG A 37 2.80 -18.36 -25.87
CA ARG A 37 2.26 -19.47 -25.07
C ARG A 37 2.67 -19.27 -23.61
N MET A 38 1.71 -19.27 -22.70
CA MET A 38 1.92 -19.19 -21.26
C MET A 38 1.36 -20.45 -20.59
N ASP A 39 2.27 -21.35 -20.22
CA ASP A 39 1.96 -22.57 -19.47
C ASP A 39 1.68 -22.21 -17.99
N LEU A 40 0.41 -22.28 -17.60
CA LEU A 40 -0.05 -21.99 -16.25
C LEU A 40 0.45 -23.01 -15.22
N GLY A 41 0.83 -24.22 -15.63
CA GLY A 41 1.46 -25.21 -14.75
C GLY A 41 2.80 -24.74 -14.21
N GLN A 42 3.54 -23.95 -15.00
CA GLN A 42 4.82 -23.35 -14.60
C GLN A 42 4.65 -22.06 -13.78
N TYR A 43 3.43 -21.51 -13.70
CA TYR A 43 3.13 -20.25 -13.01
C TYR A 43 1.95 -20.37 -12.03
N PRO A 44 2.14 -21.02 -10.86
CA PRO A 44 1.06 -21.27 -9.89
C PRO A 44 0.32 -19.99 -9.43
N ARG A 45 1.04 -18.86 -9.32
CA ARG A 45 0.46 -17.55 -8.98
C ARG A 45 -0.47 -16.99 -10.06
N LEU A 46 -0.20 -17.32 -11.32
CA LEU A 46 -1.00 -16.89 -12.46
C LEU A 46 -2.21 -17.82 -12.65
N ALA A 47 -2.01 -19.14 -12.47
CA ALA A 47 -3.06 -20.15 -12.47
C ALA A 47 -4.16 -19.86 -11.43
N HIS A 48 -3.81 -19.47 -10.20
CA HIS A 48 -4.81 -19.12 -9.18
C HIS A 48 -5.70 -17.92 -9.58
N ARG A 49 -5.21 -17.00 -10.42
CA ARG A 49 -5.98 -15.82 -10.85
C ARG A 49 -6.79 -16.03 -12.11
N LEU A 50 -6.26 -16.79 -13.07
CA LEU A 50 -6.92 -17.03 -14.36
C LEU A 50 -7.74 -18.33 -14.34
N GLY A 51 -7.57 -19.18 -13.34
CA GLY A 51 -8.10 -20.54 -13.36
C GLY A 51 -7.21 -21.46 -14.20
N THR A 52 -7.63 -22.72 -14.34
CA THR A 52 -6.89 -23.75 -15.10
C THR A 52 -7.39 -23.95 -16.53
N ARG A 53 -8.52 -23.34 -16.89
CA ARG A 53 -9.09 -23.41 -18.25
C ARG A 53 -8.36 -22.49 -19.21
N VAL A 54 -8.27 -22.91 -20.47
CA VAL A 54 -7.63 -22.16 -21.54
C VAL A 54 -8.29 -20.80 -21.75
N GLN A 55 -7.46 -19.79 -21.90
CA GLN A 55 -7.87 -18.43 -22.22
C GLN A 55 -6.97 -17.87 -23.33
N VAL A 56 -7.58 -17.14 -24.25
CA VAL A 56 -6.88 -16.44 -25.33
C VAL A 56 -7.10 -14.94 -25.17
N GLU A 57 -6.01 -14.18 -25.13
CA GLU A 57 -6.02 -12.73 -25.11
C GLU A 57 -5.45 -12.18 -26.42
N VAL A 58 -6.19 -11.29 -27.07
CA VAL A 58 -5.79 -10.61 -28.30
C VAL A 58 -6.05 -9.12 -28.13
N GLY A 59 -5.01 -8.35 -27.80
CA GLY A 59 -5.14 -6.94 -27.46
C GLY A 59 -6.12 -6.69 -26.30
N ARG A 60 -7.29 -6.11 -26.59
CA ARG A 60 -8.37 -5.85 -25.62
C ARG A 60 -9.38 -6.99 -25.47
N TYR A 61 -9.36 -7.94 -26.39
CA TYR A 61 -10.33 -9.04 -26.41
C TYR A 61 -9.80 -10.20 -25.58
N ARG A 62 -10.67 -10.78 -24.76
CA ARG A 62 -10.38 -11.98 -23.97
C ARG A 62 -11.45 -13.02 -24.25
N LEU A 63 -11.00 -14.21 -24.63
CA LEU A 63 -11.82 -15.40 -24.77
C LEU A 63 -11.49 -16.36 -23.62
N ALA A 64 -12.51 -16.76 -22.87
CA ALA A 64 -12.41 -17.81 -21.87
C ALA A 64 -13.15 -19.06 -22.34
N ALA A 65 -12.69 -20.23 -21.94
CA ALA A 65 -13.34 -21.50 -22.27
C ALA A 65 -14.84 -21.54 -21.90
N PRO A 66 -15.70 -22.16 -22.72
CA PRO A 66 -15.37 -22.88 -23.97
C PRO A 66 -15.11 -21.94 -25.15
N ILE A 67 -13.99 -22.18 -25.85
CA ILE A 67 -13.58 -21.43 -27.04
C ILE A 67 -13.85 -22.31 -28.24
N ASP A 68 -14.55 -21.81 -29.26
CA ASP A 68 -14.67 -22.49 -30.54
C ASP A 68 -13.85 -21.76 -31.62
N GLN A 69 -13.53 -22.46 -32.70
CA GLN A 69 -12.71 -21.94 -33.80
C GLN A 69 -13.31 -20.67 -34.42
N ARG A 70 -14.64 -20.59 -34.56
CA ARG A 70 -15.33 -19.44 -35.17
C ARG A 70 -15.24 -18.20 -34.30
N ARG A 71 -15.44 -18.32 -32.98
CA ARG A 71 -15.28 -17.20 -32.02
C ARG A 71 -13.83 -16.74 -31.96
N LEU A 72 -12.88 -17.67 -32.04
CA LEU A 72 -11.46 -17.35 -32.12
C LEU A 72 -11.13 -16.54 -33.38
N GLU A 73 -11.61 -16.99 -34.54
CA GLU A 73 -11.42 -16.32 -35.83
C GLU A 73 -12.04 -14.91 -35.86
N VAL A 74 -13.30 -14.77 -35.41
CA VAL A 74 -13.97 -13.46 -35.29
C VAL A 74 -13.19 -12.51 -34.37
N THR A 75 -12.63 -13.03 -33.28
CA THR A 75 -11.86 -12.22 -32.34
C THR A 75 -10.53 -11.76 -32.93
N LEU A 76 -9.83 -12.64 -33.66
CA LEU A 76 -8.61 -12.30 -34.37
C LEU A 76 -8.87 -11.26 -35.46
N ALA A 77 -9.95 -11.42 -36.23
CA ALA A 77 -10.38 -10.48 -37.25
C ALA A 77 -10.69 -9.09 -36.66
N ALA A 78 -11.52 -9.04 -35.61
CA ALA A 78 -11.88 -7.78 -34.94
C ALA A 78 -10.70 -7.09 -34.25
N ALA A 79 -9.71 -7.86 -33.80
CA ALA A 79 -8.48 -7.31 -33.23
C ALA A 79 -7.54 -6.77 -34.31
N ARG A 80 -7.47 -7.44 -35.45
CA ARG A 80 -6.69 -7.00 -36.61
C ARG A 80 -7.25 -5.72 -37.20
N GLU A 81 -8.54 -5.69 -37.50
CA GLU A 81 -9.24 -4.53 -38.02
C GLU A 81 -9.10 -3.33 -37.08
N GLY A 82 -9.25 -3.56 -35.76
CA GLY A 82 -9.04 -2.51 -34.77
C GLY A 82 -7.59 -1.99 -34.68
N GLN A 83 -6.58 -2.83 -34.96
CA GLN A 83 -5.19 -2.37 -35.06
C GLN A 83 -4.92 -1.60 -36.34
N ASP A 84 -5.43 -2.08 -37.48
CA ASP A 84 -5.25 -1.43 -38.78
C ASP A 84 -5.97 -0.05 -38.78
N PHE A 85 -7.20 0.03 -38.26
CA PHE A 85 -7.91 1.31 -38.06
C PHE A 85 -7.18 2.27 -37.12
N ARG A 86 -6.59 1.77 -36.02
CA ARG A 86 -5.76 2.60 -35.13
C ARG A 86 -4.48 3.07 -35.80
N ALA A 87 -3.84 2.23 -36.62
CA ALA A 87 -2.64 2.60 -37.35
C ALA A 87 -2.92 3.67 -38.42
N GLU A 88 -4.10 3.61 -39.04
CA GLU A 88 -4.61 4.62 -39.94
C GLU A 88 -4.88 5.95 -39.22
N LEU A 89 -5.59 5.91 -38.07
CA LEU A 89 -5.90 7.11 -37.27
C LEU A 89 -4.67 7.79 -36.66
N LEU A 90 -3.69 7.01 -36.22
CA LEU A 90 -2.50 7.51 -35.50
C LEU A 90 -1.36 7.91 -36.44
N GLY A 91 -1.51 7.69 -37.75
CA GLY A 91 -0.38 7.70 -38.68
C GLY A 91 0.66 6.63 -38.32
N HIS A 92 1.58 6.35 -39.23
CA HIS A 92 2.58 5.27 -39.13
C HIS A 92 3.64 5.42 -38.00
N LYS A 93 3.33 6.09 -36.87
CA LYS A 93 4.27 6.37 -35.76
C LYS A 93 4.12 5.49 -34.52
N ALA A 94 3.27 4.46 -34.53
CA ALA A 94 3.20 3.49 -33.44
C ALA A 94 4.11 2.27 -33.68
N VAL A 95 5.39 2.48 -33.94
CA VAL A 95 6.38 1.40 -33.82
C VAL A 95 6.72 1.27 -32.35
N ALA A 96 6.34 0.15 -31.73
CA ALA A 96 6.71 -0.17 -30.36
C ALA A 96 8.24 -0.06 -30.21
N SER A 97 8.70 0.98 -29.50
CA SER A 97 10.12 1.16 -29.18
C SER A 97 10.62 -0.10 -28.49
N THR A 98 11.60 -0.79 -29.11
CA THR A 98 12.30 -1.94 -28.55
C THR A 98 13.16 -1.56 -27.35
N LYS A 99 13.48 -0.27 -27.17
CA LYS A 99 14.20 0.23 -26.00
C LYS A 99 13.19 0.65 -24.92
N ILE A 100 13.16 -0.12 -23.84
CA ILE A 100 12.39 0.20 -22.63
C ILE A 100 13.10 1.35 -21.89
N PRO A 101 12.42 2.49 -21.67
CA PRO A 101 12.96 3.61 -20.89
C PRO A 101 13.39 3.18 -19.48
N LEU A 102 14.38 3.87 -18.90
CA LEU A 102 14.83 3.57 -17.54
C LEU A 102 13.69 3.72 -16.51
N GLY A 103 12.86 4.75 -16.66
CA GLY A 103 11.69 4.99 -15.80
C GLY A 103 10.73 3.80 -15.77
N ASP A 104 10.40 3.24 -16.93
CA ASP A 104 9.50 2.08 -17.04
C ASP A 104 10.11 0.81 -16.44
N ARG A 105 11.44 0.64 -16.53
CA ARG A 105 12.14 -0.48 -15.86
C ARG A 105 12.09 -0.36 -14.34
N ILE A 106 12.34 0.84 -13.82
CA ILE A 106 12.26 1.12 -12.38
C ILE A 106 10.82 0.91 -11.91
N PHE A 107 9.85 1.49 -12.62
CA PHE A 107 8.44 1.39 -12.28
C PHE A 107 7.93 -0.06 -12.37
N PHE A 108 8.40 -0.85 -13.32
CA PHE A 108 8.13 -2.29 -13.38
C PHE A 108 8.61 -3.03 -12.13
N TRP A 109 9.85 -2.76 -11.69
CA TRP A 109 10.41 -3.36 -10.47
C TRP A 109 9.65 -2.92 -9.23
N VAL A 110 9.36 -1.61 -9.11
CA VAL A 110 8.58 -1.04 -8.01
C VAL A 110 7.19 -1.66 -7.95
N SER A 111 6.47 -1.75 -9.08
CA SER A 111 5.12 -2.34 -9.14
C SER A 111 5.13 -3.81 -8.71
N LYS A 112 6.15 -4.58 -9.14
CA LYS A 112 6.32 -5.99 -8.75
C LYS A 112 6.58 -6.16 -7.24
N HIS A 113 7.36 -5.28 -6.64
CA HIS A 113 7.79 -5.37 -5.24
C HIS A 113 7.04 -4.44 -4.29
N PHE A 114 6.02 -3.75 -4.81
CA PHE A 114 5.31 -2.66 -4.15
C PHE A 114 4.90 -3.01 -2.72
N LEU A 115 4.14 -4.09 -2.54
CA LEU A 115 3.61 -4.45 -1.22
C LEU A 115 4.70 -4.72 -0.17
N THR A 116 5.83 -5.31 -0.58
CA THR A 116 6.95 -5.57 0.34
C THR A 116 7.71 -4.29 0.66
N GLY A 117 7.99 -3.45 -0.35
CA GLY A 117 8.61 -2.14 -0.13
C GLY A 117 7.75 -1.23 0.76
N PHE A 118 6.44 -1.21 0.51
CA PHE A 118 5.47 -0.45 1.30
C PHE A 118 5.38 -0.94 2.75
N LEU A 119 5.37 -2.27 2.98
CA LEU A 119 5.43 -2.84 4.33
C LEU A 119 6.70 -2.43 5.07
N LEU A 120 7.87 -2.50 4.41
CA LEU A 120 9.15 -2.11 5.01
C LEU A 120 9.18 -0.62 5.34
N PHE A 121 8.69 0.22 4.44
CA PHE A 121 8.57 1.66 4.66
C PHE A 121 7.67 1.98 5.87
N MET A 122 6.48 1.37 5.93
CA MET A 122 5.57 1.52 7.08
C MET A 122 6.19 1.03 8.39
N GLY A 123 6.87 -0.11 8.35
CA GLY A 123 7.58 -0.68 9.50
C GLY A 123 8.67 0.26 10.02
N LEU A 124 9.50 0.82 9.13
CA LEU A 124 10.50 1.82 9.48
C LEU A 124 9.85 3.08 10.06
N PHE A 125 8.79 3.58 9.42
CA PHE A 125 8.10 4.80 9.86
C PHE A 125 7.49 4.69 11.26
N VAL A 126 6.93 3.53 11.62
CA VAL A 126 6.31 3.36 12.96
C VAL A 126 7.34 3.00 14.05
N THR A 127 8.45 2.34 13.69
CA THR A 127 9.45 1.89 14.68
C THR A 127 10.53 2.91 14.97
N LEU A 128 10.98 3.67 13.96
CA LEU A 128 12.05 4.66 14.12
C LEU A 128 11.78 5.72 15.21
N PRO A 129 10.53 6.20 15.45
CA PRO A 129 10.24 7.12 16.55
C PRO A 129 10.55 6.58 17.95
N PHE A 130 10.51 5.27 18.14
CA PHE A 130 10.85 4.61 19.41
C PHE A 130 12.37 4.54 19.61
N LEU A 131 13.16 4.63 18.54
CA LEU A 131 14.61 4.69 18.65
C LEU A 131 15.08 6.01 19.28
N ALA A 132 14.33 7.10 19.11
CA ALA A 132 14.68 8.41 19.69
C ALA A 132 14.84 8.38 21.23
N PRO A 133 13.85 7.92 22.02
CA PRO A 133 14.00 7.82 23.47
C PRO A 133 15.05 6.77 23.91
N VAL A 134 15.26 5.70 23.13
CA VAL A 134 16.34 4.72 23.39
C VAL A 134 17.71 5.40 23.27
N LEU A 135 17.92 6.18 22.22
CA LEU A 135 19.17 6.91 22.01
C LEU A 135 19.38 8.01 23.07
N MET A 136 18.31 8.69 23.50
CA MET A 136 18.39 9.64 24.63
C MET A 136 18.85 8.94 25.91
N HIS A 137 18.26 7.79 26.24
CA HIS A 137 18.63 7.02 27.42
C HIS A 137 20.08 6.49 27.38
N LEU A 138 20.62 6.22 26.19
CA LEU A 138 22.02 5.85 25.98
C LEU A 138 22.99 7.05 25.89
N GLY A 139 22.50 8.28 26.05
CA GLY A 139 23.30 9.51 25.94
C GLY A 139 23.65 9.93 24.50
N TRP A 140 23.10 9.28 23.47
CA TRP A 140 23.34 9.57 22.06
C TRP A 140 22.39 10.68 21.56
N GLU A 141 22.53 11.87 22.14
CA GLU A 141 21.61 12.98 21.92
C GLU A 141 21.54 13.47 20.47
N GLY A 142 22.69 13.60 19.79
CA GLY A 142 22.74 14.12 18.42
C GLY A 142 21.87 13.30 17.45
N PRO A 143 22.09 11.98 17.34
CA PRO A 143 21.23 11.08 16.58
C PRO A 143 19.75 11.09 17.03
N ALA A 144 19.48 11.11 18.34
CA ALA A 144 18.11 11.17 18.85
C ALA A 144 17.36 12.43 18.40
N ARG A 145 18.00 13.60 18.54
CA ARG A 145 17.47 14.90 18.12
C ARG A 145 17.23 14.97 16.61
N ALA A 146 18.04 14.29 15.80
CA ALA A 146 17.79 14.17 14.37
C ALA A 146 16.47 13.43 14.07
N ILE A 147 16.17 12.35 14.81
CA ILE A 147 14.89 11.64 14.69
C ILE A 147 13.72 12.54 15.14
N TYR A 148 13.82 13.19 16.31
CA TYR A 148 12.78 14.14 16.75
C TYR A 148 12.53 15.21 15.69
N LYS A 149 13.59 15.81 15.13
CA LYS A 149 13.48 16.83 14.08
C LYS A 149 12.78 16.29 12.82
N ALA A 150 13.15 15.10 12.35
CA ALA A 150 12.54 14.49 11.17
C ALA A 150 11.03 14.28 11.34
N TYR A 151 10.60 13.77 12.50
CA TYR A 151 9.17 13.54 12.79
C TYR A 151 8.41 14.80 13.20
N SER A 152 9.09 15.92 13.47
CA SER A 152 8.44 17.16 13.88
C SER A 152 7.63 17.82 12.76
N ILE A 153 7.87 17.40 11.51
CA ILE A 153 7.14 17.82 10.31
C ILE A 153 5.79 17.10 10.22
N THR A 154 5.73 15.84 10.65
CA THR A 154 4.52 15.00 10.56
C THR A 154 3.69 15.01 11.84
N CYS A 155 4.31 15.31 12.99
CA CYS A 155 3.68 15.32 14.29
C CYS A 155 4.09 16.55 15.11
N HIS A 156 3.17 17.06 15.93
CA HIS A 156 3.46 18.17 16.85
C HIS A 156 4.33 17.75 18.05
N GLN A 157 4.42 16.46 18.35
CA GLN A 157 5.25 15.89 19.43
C GLN A 157 5.01 16.54 20.81
N LEU A 158 3.78 16.94 21.10
CA LEU A 158 3.41 17.49 22.41
C LEU A 158 3.63 16.43 23.48
N ALA A 159 4.48 16.73 24.47
CA ALA A 159 4.86 15.79 25.53
C ALA A 159 3.63 15.15 26.21
N PHE A 160 2.63 15.95 26.59
CA PHE A 160 1.39 15.46 27.21
C PHE A 160 0.47 14.62 26.29
N ARG A 161 0.84 14.44 25.03
CA ARG A 161 0.17 13.55 24.06
C ARG A 161 1.07 12.44 23.54
N SER A 162 2.28 12.29 24.08
CA SER A 162 3.25 11.26 23.67
C SER A 162 3.30 10.12 24.70
N TRP A 163 3.78 8.95 24.26
CA TRP A 163 4.24 7.91 25.18
C TRP A 163 5.68 8.22 25.60
N PHE A 164 6.07 7.78 26.79
CA PHE A 164 7.38 7.90 27.40
C PHE A 164 7.97 6.50 27.60
N LEU A 165 9.28 6.39 27.43
CA LEU A 165 10.06 5.20 27.76
C LEU A 165 11.10 5.56 28.81
N PHE A 166 11.50 4.58 29.62
CA PHE A 166 12.53 4.71 30.66
C PHE A 166 12.16 5.68 31.80
N GLY A 167 10.87 5.89 32.03
CA GLY A 167 10.36 6.67 33.17
C GLY A 167 9.30 5.90 33.95
N ASP A 168 8.84 6.48 35.04
CA ASP A 168 7.89 5.85 35.97
C ASP A 168 6.49 5.63 35.39
N GLN A 169 6.07 6.46 34.42
CA GLN A 169 4.77 6.34 33.77
C GLN A 169 4.91 6.28 32.24
N PRO A 170 4.00 5.55 31.57
CA PRO A 170 4.03 5.49 30.11
C PRO A 170 3.61 6.82 29.47
N ALA A 171 2.87 7.69 30.17
CA ALA A 171 2.57 9.04 29.70
C ALA A 171 2.12 9.95 30.84
N TYR A 172 2.21 11.26 30.59
CA TYR A 172 1.88 12.34 31.53
C TYR A 172 0.85 13.27 30.88
N PRO A 173 -0.46 12.95 30.95
CA PRO A 173 -1.50 13.78 30.33
C PRO A 173 -1.64 15.12 31.06
N ARG A 174 -2.32 16.09 30.44
CA ARG A 174 -2.72 17.33 31.13
C ARG A 174 -3.72 17.03 32.25
N ALA A 175 -3.77 17.89 33.27
CA ALA A 175 -4.77 17.81 34.34
C ALA A 175 -6.21 17.79 33.80
N ALA A 176 -6.46 18.55 32.73
CA ALA A 176 -7.75 18.63 32.04
C ALA A 176 -8.21 17.33 31.35
N ALA A 177 -7.34 16.32 31.23
CA ALA A 177 -7.75 15.00 30.75
C ALA A 177 -8.39 14.14 31.85
N HIS A 178 -8.30 14.56 33.12
CA HIS A 178 -8.91 13.92 34.29
C HIS A 178 -8.59 12.42 34.44
N VAL A 179 -7.35 12.02 34.14
CA VAL A 179 -6.89 10.63 34.25
C VAL A 179 -6.51 10.35 35.71
N LYS A 180 -7.35 9.59 36.43
CA LYS A 180 -7.13 9.28 37.84
C LYS A 180 -5.87 8.42 38.05
N GLY A 181 -5.09 8.75 39.07
CA GLY A 181 -3.91 7.99 39.49
C GLY A 181 -2.68 8.18 38.63
N TRP A 182 -2.68 9.15 37.71
CA TRP A 182 -1.56 9.47 36.84
C TRP A 182 -1.05 10.86 37.17
N ARG A 183 0.27 11.02 37.35
CA ARG A 183 0.87 12.36 37.44
C ARG A 183 0.69 13.10 36.11
N THR A 184 0.41 14.39 36.20
CA THR A 184 0.19 15.24 35.01
C THR A 184 1.51 15.77 34.46
N PHE A 185 1.48 16.29 33.23
CA PHE A 185 2.65 16.93 32.63
C PHE A 185 3.15 18.12 33.47
N GLY A 186 2.25 18.98 33.94
CA GLY A 186 2.62 20.12 34.79
C GLY A 186 3.19 19.68 36.14
N GLU A 187 2.66 18.61 36.73
CA GLU A 187 3.15 18.07 38.01
C GLU A 187 4.59 17.54 37.91
N VAL A 188 4.93 16.82 36.84
CA VAL A 188 6.26 16.20 36.71
C VAL A 188 7.32 17.10 36.13
N THR A 189 6.93 18.14 35.38
CA THR A 189 7.89 19.05 34.74
C THR A 189 7.99 20.41 35.40
N GLY A 190 6.98 20.81 36.19
CA GLY A 190 6.83 22.18 36.70
C GLY A 190 6.52 23.22 35.62
N LEU A 191 6.25 22.80 34.38
CA LEU A 191 6.01 23.68 33.24
C LEU A 191 4.51 24.00 33.09
N ASP A 192 4.20 25.18 32.55
CA ASP A 192 2.82 25.53 32.21
C ASP A 192 2.29 24.59 31.12
N GLU A 193 1.23 23.85 31.46
CA GLU A 193 0.61 22.93 30.53
C GLU A 193 0.04 23.64 29.30
N GLN A 194 -0.30 24.93 29.38
CA GLN A 194 -0.90 25.69 28.29
C GLN A 194 0.12 26.14 27.23
N ASP A 195 1.40 26.23 27.59
CA ASP A 195 2.47 26.57 26.65
C ASP A 195 2.82 25.38 25.74
N LEU A 196 2.21 25.41 24.55
CA LEU A 196 2.40 24.38 23.52
C LEU A 196 3.84 24.33 22.98
N TRP A 197 4.58 25.44 22.99
CA TRP A 197 5.95 25.47 22.49
C TRP A 197 6.88 24.77 23.47
N THR A 198 6.73 25.06 24.76
CA THR A 198 7.47 24.40 25.83
C THR A 198 7.13 22.90 25.88
N ALA A 199 5.86 22.52 25.81
CA ALA A 199 5.45 21.12 25.76
C ALA A 199 5.95 20.38 24.50
N ARG A 200 6.11 21.07 23.37
CA ARG A 200 6.72 20.51 22.16
C ARG A 200 8.23 20.35 22.31
N ALA A 201 8.91 21.30 22.92
CA ALA A 201 10.37 21.29 23.11
C ALA A 201 10.82 20.27 24.17
N TYR A 202 10.00 20.00 25.19
CA TYR A 202 10.34 19.06 26.26
C TYR A 202 10.49 17.63 25.72
N ILE A 203 11.70 17.05 25.81
CA ILE A 203 12.01 15.68 25.34
C ILE A 203 11.85 14.67 26.48
N GLY A 204 12.26 15.02 27.69
CA GLY A 204 12.33 14.10 28.83
C GLY A 204 13.68 14.16 29.54
N ASP A 205 13.78 13.39 30.63
CA ASP A 205 14.93 13.28 31.52
C ASP A 205 14.96 11.87 32.15
N GLU A 206 15.88 11.61 33.08
CA GLU A 206 16.05 10.28 33.69
C GLU A 206 14.89 9.88 34.62
N GLU A 207 14.15 10.84 35.18
CA GLU A 207 13.04 10.55 36.11
C GLU A 207 11.73 10.34 35.36
N VAL A 208 11.40 11.27 34.45
CA VAL A 208 10.17 11.24 33.64
C VAL A 208 10.31 10.27 32.46
N GLY A 209 11.54 9.89 32.11
CA GLY A 209 11.86 9.18 30.89
C GLY A 209 11.79 10.08 29.66
N TYR A 210 11.96 9.49 28.48
CA TYR A 210 12.02 10.21 27.20
C TYR A 210 10.81 9.92 26.32
N LYS A 211 10.23 10.96 25.73
CA LYS A 211 9.04 10.84 24.88
C LYS A 211 9.36 10.15 23.55
N VAL A 212 8.42 9.37 23.02
CA VAL A 212 8.46 8.88 21.64
C VAL A 212 8.30 10.05 20.66
N ALA A 213 9.00 10.01 19.52
CA ALA A 213 9.05 11.13 18.56
C ALA A 213 7.76 11.36 17.75
N ILE A 214 6.65 10.71 18.10
CA ILE A 214 5.30 10.96 17.56
C ILE A 214 4.26 10.75 18.66
N CYS A 215 3.05 11.26 18.47
CA CYS A 215 2.01 11.22 19.50
C CYS A 215 1.34 9.84 19.63
N GLN A 216 0.64 9.63 20.75
CA GLN A 216 -0.13 8.43 21.06
C GLN A 216 -1.12 8.04 19.93
N ARG A 217 -1.75 9.03 19.30
CA ARG A 217 -2.72 8.84 18.21
C ARG A 217 -2.02 8.37 16.93
N ASP A 218 -0.89 8.99 16.57
CA ASP A 218 -0.13 8.64 15.37
C ASP A 218 0.48 7.24 15.50
N ILE A 219 1.00 6.89 16.68
CA ILE A 219 1.51 5.54 16.97
C ILE A 219 0.41 4.50 16.74
N ALA A 220 -0.80 4.75 17.25
CA ALA A 220 -1.91 3.82 17.09
C ALA A 220 -2.39 3.73 15.63
N LEU A 221 -2.51 4.87 14.95
CA LEU A 221 -2.94 4.94 13.55
C LEU A 221 -1.97 4.21 12.63
N TRP A 222 -0.70 4.60 12.65
CA TRP A 222 0.33 4.01 11.79
C TRP A 222 0.70 2.59 12.21
N GLY A 223 0.65 2.29 13.51
CA GLY A 223 0.84 0.94 14.05
C GLY A 223 -0.22 -0.04 13.56
N MET A 224 -1.50 0.31 13.67
CA MET A 224 -2.57 -0.55 13.13
C MET A 224 -2.53 -0.63 11.61
N PHE A 225 -2.13 0.45 10.94
CA PHE A 225 -1.94 0.44 9.50
C PHE A 225 -0.84 -0.56 9.09
N PHE A 226 0.31 -0.51 9.74
CA PHE A 226 1.42 -1.44 9.54
C PHE A 226 1.01 -2.89 9.85
N LEU A 227 0.36 -3.13 11.00
CA LEU A 227 -0.09 -4.47 11.40
C LEU A 227 -1.07 -5.07 10.40
N PHE A 228 -2.05 -4.29 9.92
CA PHE A 228 -2.95 -4.75 8.88
C PHE A 228 -2.18 -5.07 7.59
N THR A 229 -1.25 -4.20 7.18
CA THR A 229 -0.43 -4.42 5.99
C THR A 229 0.41 -5.70 6.09
N LEU A 230 0.96 -5.99 7.28
CA LEU A 230 1.70 -7.22 7.57
C LEU A 230 0.79 -8.45 7.45
N VAL A 231 -0.39 -8.41 8.07
CA VAL A 231 -1.38 -9.48 8.00
C VAL A 231 -1.85 -9.70 6.55
N TYR A 232 -2.14 -8.63 5.82
CA TYR A 232 -2.51 -8.66 4.40
C TYR A 232 -1.40 -9.33 3.56
N TRP A 233 -0.14 -8.92 3.76
CA TRP A 233 1.00 -9.50 3.06
C TRP A 233 1.20 -10.99 3.38
N LEU A 234 1.07 -11.39 4.64
CA LEU A 234 1.16 -12.79 5.08
C LEU A 234 0.04 -13.64 4.45
N LEU A 235 -1.20 -13.14 4.48
CA LEU A 235 -2.36 -13.81 3.90
C LEU A 235 -2.26 -13.92 2.38
N LYS A 236 -1.80 -12.85 1.70
CA LYS A 236 -1.55 -12.87 0.25
C LYS A 236 -0.47 -13.89 -0.12
N ARG A 237 0.61 -14.01 0.67
CA ARG A 237 1.64 -15.05 0.47
C ARG A 237 1.09 -16.47 0.61
N ARG A 238 0.07 -16.67 1.45
CA ARG A 238 -0.67 -17.93 1.59
C ARG A 238 -1.79 -18.13 0.55
N GLY A 239 -1.85 -17.29 -0.48
CA GLY A 239 -2.88 -17.38 -1.54
C GLY A 239 -4.27 -16.89 -1.13
N ARG A 240 -4.42 -16.26 0.05
CA ARG A 240 -5.71 -15.70 0.51
C ARG A 240 -5.88 -14.29 -0.03
N ARG A 241 -7.07 -13.99 -0.56
CA ARG A 241 -7.44 -12.65 -1.04
C ARG A 241 -8.31 -11.94 -0.01
N ILE A 242 -7.90 -10.74 0.38
CA ILE A 242 -8.70 -9.85 1.23
C ILE A 242 -9.32 -8.79 0.33
N ARG A 243 -10.65 -8.62 0.40
CA ARG A 243 -11.34 -7.57 -0.35
C ARG A 243 -11.17 -6.23 0.37
N PRO A 244 -11.08 -5.11 -0.37
CA PRO A 244 -11.12 -3.78 0.23
C PRO A 244 -12.33 -3.61 1.15
N LEU A 245 -12.15 -2.89 2.25
CA LEU A 245 -13.27 -2.42 3.05
C LEU A 245 -14.18 -1.54 2.18
N LYS A 246 -15.50 -1.61 2.36
CA LYS A 246 -16.40 -0.69 1.65
C LYS A 246 -16.29 0.71 2.26
N TRP A 247 -16.38 1.75 1.43
CA TRP A 247 -16.14 3.14 1.84
C TRP A 247 -16.99 3.59 3.05
N TYR A 248 -18.24 3.11 3.17
CA TYR A 248 -19.12 3.49 4.27
C TYR A 248 -18.70 2.88 5.62
N TRP A 249 -18.09 1.69 5.64
CA TRP A 249 -17.52 1.11 6.86
C TRP A 249 -16.25 1.85 7.28
N TRP A 250 -15.43 2.27 6.31
CA TRP A 250 -14.31 3.15 6.56
C TRP A 250 -14.77 4.51 7.12
N ALA A 251 -15.81 5.12 6.52
CA ALA A 251 -16.38 6.38 7.00
C ALA A 251 -16.94 6.25 8.42
N LEU A 252 -17.63 5.15 8.73
CA LEU A 252 -18.11 4.88 10.09
C LEU A 252 -16.94 4.77 11.09
N ALA A 253 -15.86 4.08 10.72
CA ALA A 253 -14.67 3.96 11.56
C ALA A 253 -13.89 5.28 11.73
N ALA A 254 -14.11 6.26 10.84
CA ALA A 254 -13.56 7.61 10.98
C ALA A 254 -14.34 8.48 11.98
N VAL A 255 -15.59 8.12 12.32
CA VAL A 255 -16.42 8.90 13.23
C VAL A 255 -15.78 9.06 14.63
N PRO A 256 -15.26 8.01 15.30
CA PRO A 256 -14.69 8.17 16.64
C PRO A 256 -13.49 9.12 16.70
N ILE A 257 -12.56 9.01 15.75
CA ILE A 257 -11.39 9.91 15.67
C ILE A 257 -11.80 11.32 15.26
N GLY A 258 -12.81 11.45 14.40
CA GLY A 258 -13.41 12.73 14.01
C GLY A 258 -14.05 13.43 15.20
N LEU A 259 -14.88 12.73 15.98
CA LEU A 259 -15.52 13.27 17.18
C LEU A 259 -14.48 13.64 18.24
N ASP A 260 -13.50 12.78 18.51
CA ASP A 260 -12.44 13.05 19.49
C ASP A 260 -11.60 14.27 19.07
N GLY A 261 -11.08 14.28 17.84
CA GLY A 261 -10.25 15.37 17.33
C GLY A 261 -11.00 16.69 17.16
N LEU A 262 -12.23 16.65 16.62
CA LEU A 262 -13.02 17.85 16.38
C LEU A 262 -13.54 18.46 17.69
N SER A 263 -14.01 17.65 18.64
CA SER A 263 -14.43 18.17 19.96
C SER A 263 -13.24 18.77 20.71
N GLN A 264 -12.06 18.16 20.65
CA GLN A 264 -10.85 18.72 21.23
C GLN A 264 -10.48 20.06 20.57
N LEU A 265 -10.47 20.12 19.22
CA LEU A 265 -10.16 21.33 18.47
C LEU A 265 -11.14 22.47 18.79
N LEU A 266 -12.45 22.20 18.71
CA LEU A 266 -13.48 23.21 18.97
C LEU A 266 -13.46 23.73 20.42
N SER A 267 -13.00 22.92 21.38
CA SER A 267 -12.87 23.32 22.79
C SER A 267 -11.63 24.18 23.08
N GLN A 268 -10.69 24.25 22.14
CA GLN A 268 -9.39 24.92 22.30
C GLN A 268 -9.28 26.20 21.45
N ILE A 269 -10.28 26.52 20.63
CA ILE A 269 -10.36 27.76 19.84
C ILE A 269 -10.81 28.92 20.75
N PRO A 270 -10.27 30.14 20.57
CA PRO A 270 -10.74 31.32 21.29
C PRO A 270 -12.26 31.52 21.15
N GLY A 271 -12.99 31.66 22.26
CA GLY A 271 -14.44 31.81 22.25
C GLY A 271 -15.22 30.50 22.06
N SER A 272 -14.63 29.35 22.39
CA SER A 272 -15.23 28.02 22.20
C SER A 272 -16.66 27.93 22.75
N PHE A 273 -17.57 27.42 21.93
CA PHE A 273 -18.97 27.17 22.29
C PHE A 273 -19.17 25.88 23.11
N ILE A 274 -18.11 25.10 23.35
CA ILE A 274 -18.12 23.85 24.10
C ILE A 274 -17.10 23.88 25.25
N PRO A 275 -17.33 23.16 26.36
CA PRO A 275 -16.38 23.11 27.48
C PRO A 275 -15.01 22.60 27.06
N TYR A 276 -13.96 23.18 27.65
CA TYR A 276 -12.57 22.76 27.43
C TYR A 276 -12.41 21.25 27.68
N ARG A 277 -11.79 20.56 26.72
CA ARG A 277 -11.56 19.11 26.80
C ARG A 277 -10.18 18.75 26.26
N GLU A 278 -9.54 17.80 26.94
CA GLU A 278 -8.32 17.14 26.46
C GLU A 278 -8.56 15.63 26.40
N SER A 279 -8.24 14.99 25.27
CA SER A 279 -8.40 13.54 25.12
C SER A 279 -7.50 12.76 26.07
N THR A 280 -7.95 11.63 26.58
CA THR A 280 -7.10 10.74 27.40
C THR A 280 -6.14 9.95 26.50
N PRO A 281 -5.01 9.43 27.03
CA PRO A 281 -4.12 8.54 26.29
C PRO A 281 -4.86 7.34 25.67
N PHE A 282 -5.76 6.73 26.45
CA PHE A 282 -6.60 5.63 25.99
C PHE A 282 -7.47 6.01 24.79
N LEU A 283 -8.18 7.14 24.86
CA LEU A 283 -9.08 7.56 23.78
C LEU A 283 -8.32 7.88 22.49
N ARG A 284 -7.15 8.54 22.60
CA ARG A 284 -6.26 8.81 21.45
C ARG A 284 -5.79 7.53 20.78
N THR A 285 -5.39 6.54 21.58
CA THR A 285 -4.94 5.24 21.08
C THR A 285 -6.09 4.45 20.46
N LEU A 286 -7.25 4.38 21.11
CA LEU A 286 -8.41 3.63 20.62
C LEU A 286 -8.93 4.19 19.30
N THR A 287 -9.18 5.49 19.25
CA THR A 287 -9.70 6.15 18.04
C THR A 287 -8.69 6.13 16.89
N GLY A 288 -7.41 6.34 17.20
CA GLY A 288 -6.31 6.18 16.24
C GLY A 288 -6.21 4.77 15.69
N ALA A 289 -6.28 3.74 16.55
CA ALA A 289 -6.20 2.34 16.16
C ALA A 289 -7.38 1.91 15.24
N ILE A 290 -8.61 2.28 15.60
CA ILE A 290 -9.81 1.99 14.80
C ILE A 290 -9.67 2.61 13.40
N PHE A 291 -9.32 3.89 13.35
CA PHE A 291 -9.19 4.60 12.08
C PHE A 291 -8.02 4.09 11.24
N GLY A 292 -6.86 3.81 11.86
CA GLY A 292 -5.69 3.26 11.19
C GLY A 292 -5.95 1.88 10.58
N LEU A 293 -6.60 0.98 11.34
CA LEU A 293 -6.99 -0.35 10.86
C LEU A 293 -7.97 -0.25 9.69
N ALA A 294 -9.05 0.54 9.84
CA ALA A 294 -10.05 0.70 8.79
C ALA A 294 -9.47 1.33 7.53
N THR A 295 -8.59 2.32 7.67
CA THR A 295 -7.92 2.99 6.55
C THR A 295 -6.98 2.04 5.82
N ALA A 296 -6.20 1.23 6.55
CA ALA A 296 -5.37 0.22 5.91
C ALA A 296 -6.17 -0.87 5.20
N TRP A 297 -7.27 -1.35 5.81
CA TRP A 297 -8.16 -2.31 5.16
C TRP A 297 -8.86 -1.73 3.93
N PHE A 298 -9.19 -0.44 3.97
CA PHE A 298 -9.69 0.25 2.78
C PHE A 298 -8.60 0.35 1.70
N MET A 299 -7.45 0.94 2.01
CA MET A 299 -6.46 1.38 1.02
C MET A 299 -5.52 0.28 0.53
N VAL A 300 -4.99 -0.57 1.42
CA VAL A 300 -3.89 -1.50 1.08
C VAL A 300 -4.30 -2.48 -0.03
N PRO A 301 -5.46 -3.15 0.02
CA PRO A 301 -5.88 -4.03 -1.05
C PRO A 301 -6.07 -3.29 -2.39
N GLN A 302 -6.60 -2.05 -2.35
CA GLN A 302 -6.78 -1.25 -3.56
C GLN A 302 -5.45 -0.83 -4.19
N MET A 303 -4.50 -0.35 -3.39
CA MET A 303 -3.17 0.04 -3.85
C MET A 303 -2.43 -1.16 -4.47
N ASP A 304 -2.52 -2.33 -3.83
CA ASP A 304 -1.92 -3.57 -4.31
C ASP A 304 -2.55 -4.05 -5.62
N GLU A 305 -3.88 -3.96 -5.77
CA GLU A 305 -4.58 -4.26 -7.02
C GLU A 305 -4.19 -3.30 -8.16
N SER A 306 -4.13 -1.99 -7.88
CA SER A 306 -3.70 -0.97 -8.84
C SER A 306 -2.25 -1.18 -9.31
N MET A 307 -1.35 -1.57 -8.41
CA MET A 307 0.05 -1.84 -8.75
C MET A 307 0.21 -3.15 -9.55
N ASP A 308 -0.60 -4.17 -9.24
CA ASP A 308 -0.69 -5.39 -10.04
C ASP A 308 -1.22 -5.09 -11.47
N GLU A 309 -2.16 -4.15 -11.62
CA GLU A 309 -2.65 -3.69 -12.93
C GLU A 309 -1.58 -2.91 -13.70
N ALA A 310 -0.91 -1.95 -13.05
CA ALA A 310 0.19 -1.20 -13.65
C ALA A 310 1.32 -2.13 -14.13
N TYR A 311 1.68 -3.13 -13.32
CA TYR A 311 2.63 -4.18 -13.69
C TYR A 311 2.22 -4.94 -14.95
N ARG A 312 0.93 -5.31 -15.08
CA ARG A 312 0.41 -6.02 -16.26
C ARG A 312 0.38 -5.15 -17.50
N LEU A 313 0.04 -3.87 -17.38
CA LEU A 313 0.06 -2.92 -18.49
C LEU A 313 1.47 -2.77 -19.05
N LEU A 314 2.48 -2.67 -18.19
CA LEU A 314 3.88 -2.65 -18.61
C LEU A 314 4.33 -3.94 -19.31
N LEU A 315 3.89 -5.12 -18.85
CA LEU A 315 4.18 -6.39 -19.55
C LEU A 315 3.55 -6.43 -20.94
N LYS A 316 2.32 -5.90 -21.09
CA LYS A 316 1.64 -5.83 -22.40
C LYS A 316 2.34 -4.86 -23.33
N GLN A 317 2.80 -3.72 -22.82
CA GLN A 317 3.53 -2.71 -23.57
C GLN A 317 4.94 -3.17 -23.95
N TYR A 318 5.63 -3.90 -23.06
CA TYR A 318 6.99 -4.38 -23.24
C TYR A 318 7.14 -5.88 -22.94
N PRO A 319 6.76 -6.77 -23.88
CA PRO A 319 6.85 -8.22 -23.66
C PRO A 319 8.26 -8.74 -23.34
N SER A 320 9.31 -8.03 -23.73
CA SER A 320 10.71 -8.36 -23.39
C SER A 320 11.03 -8.28 -21.89
N LEU A 321 10.22 -7.57 -21.09
CA LEU A 321 10.30 -7.60 -19.62
C LEU A 321 9.96 -8.97 -19.03
N ALA A 322 9.12 -9.75 -19.72
CA ALA A 322 8.78 -11.12 -19.29
C ALA A 322 9.94 -12.09 -19.51
N GLN A 323 10.73 -11.90 -20.58
CA GLN A 323 11.84 -12.80 -20.96
C GLN A 323 13.07 -12.66 -20.05
N ARG A 324 13.40 -11.46 -19.58
CA ARG A 324 14.52 -11.23 -18.63
C ARG A 324 14.38 -11.94 -17.28
N LYS A 325 13.19 -12.47 -16.96
CA LYS A 325 12.95 -13.27 -15.76
C LYS A 325 13.71 -14.61 -15.80
N HIS A 326 13.82 -15.23 -16.97
CA HIS A 326 14.45 -16.55 -17.11
C HIS A 326 15.98 -16.51 -16.99
N GLU A 327 16.61 -15.37 -17.27
CA GLU A 327 18.08 -15.23 -17.19
C GLU A 327 18.57 -14.86 -15.77
N GLY A 328 17.70 -14.31 -14.92
CA GLY A 328 18.07 -13.79 -13.59
C GLY A 328 17.70 -14.68 -12.40
N GLU A 329 16.82 -15.67 -12.57
CA GLU A 329 16.46 -16.66 -11.54
C GLU A 329 17.30 -17.96 -11.66
N GLY A 330 18.25 -18.00 -12.61
CA GLY A 330 19.16 -19.13 -12.87
C GLY A 330 20.63 -18.88 -12.46
N ARG A 331 20.90 -17.93 -11.55
CA ARG A 331 22.22 -17.73 -10.94
C ARG A 331 22.17 -17.77 -9.44
#